data_AF-A4FP29-F1
#
_entry.id   AF-A4FP29-F1
#
_cell.length_a   1.000
_cell.length_b   1.000
_cell.length_c   1.000
_cell.angle_alpha   90.00
_cell.angle_beta   90.00
_cell.angle_gamma   90.00
#
_symmetry.space_group_name_H-M   'P 1'
#
loop_
_entity.id
_entity.type
_entity.pdbx_description
1 polymer ?
#
loop_
_entity_poly.entity_id
_entity_poly.type
_entity_poly.pdbx_seq_one_letter_code
_entity_poly.pdbx_strand_id
1 'polypeptide(L)'
;MRFVVAALALPLLTGLSACGELQQNAQEAQEGIQQAQDRLDAGSACVQAINIANFMPNFADPQQAQADAQAKVQELQRLADQTADQTLKQNLLDVQKSVEQVASGSVTLESSAEWASAQLEKYGQITTTCSKAVGG
;
A
#
# COMPACT_ATOMS: atom_id res chain seq x y z
N MET A 1 -18.87 49.37 -51.01
CA MET A 1 -19.65 49.29 -49.76
C MET A 1 -18.95 48.30 -48.84
N ARG A 2 -18.71 48.71 -47.59
CA ARG A 2 -18.18 47.88 -46.49
C ARG A 2 -19.27 46.93 -46.02
N PHE A 3 -18.95 45.66 -45.77
CA PHE A 3 -19.33 44.95 -44.55
C PHE A 3 -18.22 43.96 -44.19
N VAL A 4 -17.52 44.28 -43.10
CA VAL A 4 -16.57 43.44 -42.40
C VAL A 4 -17.39 42.55 -41.48
N VAL A 5 -17.23 41.23 -41.57
CA VAL A 5 -17.63 40.31 -40.50
C VAL A 5 -16.44 39.41 -40.21
N ALA A 6 -15.73 39.78 -39.15
CA ALA A 6 -14.72 38.95 -38.51
C ALA A 6 -15.46 37.86 -37.72
N ALA A 7 -15.37 36.61 -38.17
CA ALA A 7 -15.74 35.44 -37.38
C ALA A 7 -14.44 34.84 -36.81
N LEU A 8 -14.21 35.12 -35.52
CA LEU A 8 -13.21 34.46 -34.69
C LEU A 8 -13.56 32.98 -34.57
N ALA A 9 -12.96 32.12 -35.39
CA ALA A 9 -13.00 30.68 -35.19
C ALA A 9 -11.79 30.27 -34.33
N LEU A 10 -12.07 29.98 -33.07
CA LEU A 10 -11.12 29.38 -32.12
C LEU A 10 -10.58 28.05 -32.68
N PRO A 11 -9.27 27.79 -32.65
CA PRO A 11 -8.75 26.47 -32.92
C PRO A 11 -9.16 25.53 -31.78
N LEU A 12 -10.01 24.54 -32.08
CA LEU A 12 -10.28 23.41 -31.19
C LEU A 12 -9.01 22.56 -31.09
N LEU A 13 -8.16 22.90 -30.13
CA LEU A 13 -7.15 21.99 -29.58
C LEU A 13 -7.86 20.94 -28.73
N THR A 14 -8.41 19.90 -29.37
CA THR A 14 -8.70 18.63 -28.71
C THR A 14 -7.50 17.71 -28.91
N GLY A 15 -6.49 17.91 -28.07
CA GLY A 15 -5.44 16.91 -27.88
C GLY A 15 -6.04 15.71 -27.16
N LEU A 16 -6.10 14.57 -27.85
CA LEU A 16 -6.24 13.19 -27.35
C LEU A 16 -6.01 12.24 -28.55
N SER A 17 -4.90 12.39 -29.26
CA SER A 17 -4.45 11.43 -30.28
C SER A 17 -3.59 10.36 -29.62
N ALA A 18 -4.24 9.46 -28.88
CA ALA A 18 -3.71 8.16 -28.47
C ALA A 18 -4.88 7.20 -28.15
N CYS A 19 -5.86 7.13 -29.05
CA CYS A 19 -6.94 6.15 -29.08
C CYS A 19 -7.25 5.77 -30.54
N GLY A 20 -6.23 5.30 -31.25
CA GLY A 20 -6.38 4.38 -32.37
C GLY A 20 -5.46 3.23 -32.02
N GLU A 21 -5.89 1.98 -31.89
CA GLU A 21 -6.65 1.20 -32.86
C GLU A 21 -7.63 0.26 -32.15
N LEU A 22 -8.87 0.71 -31.97
CA LEU A 22 -9.96 -0.07 -31.37
C LEU A 22 -10.61 -0.99 -32.42
N GLN A 23 -9.94 -2.07 -32.86
CA GLN A 23 -10.72 -3.20 -33.41
C GLN A 23 -10.06 -4.58 -33.49
N GLN A 24 -8.77 -4.76 -33.19
CA GLN A 24 -8.14 -6.10 -33.28
C GLN A 24 -7.69 -6.72 -31.96
N ASN A 25 -7.67 -5.96 -30.85
CA ASN A 25 -6.97 -6.40 -29.63
C ASN A 25 -7.86 -6.44 -28.37
N ALA A 26 -9.10 -6.95 -28.47
CA ALA A 26 -9.96 -7.08 -27.29
C ALA A 26 -9.38 -8.03 -26.21
N GLN A 27 -8.55 -8.99 -26.61
CA GLN A 27 -7.86 -9.91 -25.70
C GLN A 27 -6.64 -9.24 -25.03
N GLU A 28 -5.77 -8.55 -25.77
CA GLU A 28 -4.63 -7.82 -25.17
C GLU A 28 -5.10 -6.63 -24.31
N ALA A 29 -6.22 -5.99 -24.67
CA ALA A 29 -6.84 -4.95 -23.84
C ALA A 29 -7.39 -5.54 -22.53
N GLN A 30 -7.96 -6.75 -22.55
CA GLN A 30 -8.40 -7.44 -21.34
C GLN A 30 -7.22 -7.86 -20.45
N GLU A 31 -6.13 -8.38 -21.02
CA GLU A 31 -4.92 -8.75 -20.28
C GLU A 31 -4.24 -7.51 -19.67
N GLY A 32 -4.17 -6.40 -20.41
CA GLY A 32 -3.64 -5.12 -19.91
C GLY A 32 -4.51 -4.51 -18.81
N ILE A 33 -5.83 -4.64 -18.90
CA ILE A 33 -6.76 -4.18 -17.84
C ILE A 33 -6.66 -5.05 -16.58
N GLN A 34 -6.44 -6.35 -16.71
CA GLN A 34 -6.21 -7.25 -15.56
C GLN A 34 -4.87 -6.95 -14.88
N GLN A 35 -3.78 -6.84 -15.64
CA GLN A 35 -2.47 -6.46 -15.08
C GLN A 35 -2.49 -5.08 -14.43
N ALA A 36 -3.23 -4.11 -14.98
CA ALA A 36 -3.40 -2.80 -14.37
C ALA A 36 -4.16 -2.87 -13.04
N GLN A 37 -5.21 -3.69 -12.96
CA GLN A 37 -5.95 -3.92 -11.71
C GLN A 37 -5.08 -4.60 -10.65
N ASP A 38 -4.36 -5.67 -11.01
CA ASP A 38 -3.47 -6.38 -10.08
C ASP A 38 -2.38 -5.46 -9.50
N ARG A 39 -1.84 -4.54 -10.32
CA ARG A 39 -0.86 -3.52 -9.87
C ARG A 39 -1.48 -2.49 -8.93
N LEU A 40 -2.72 -2.07 -9.18
CA LEU A 40 -3.44 -1.15 -8.29
C LEU A 40 -3.75 -1.80 -6.95
N ASP A 41 -4.20 -3.06 -6.96
CA ASP A 41 -4.50 -3.82 -5.76
C ASP A 41 -3.24 -4.08 -4.94
N ALA A 42 -2.13 -4.50 -5.58
CA ALA A 42 -0.83 -4.64 -4.94
C ALA A 42 -0.32 -3.32 -4.35
N GLY A 43 -0.46 -2.21 -5.09
CA GLY A 43 -0.12 -0.87 -4.60
C GLY A 43 -0.93 -0.48 -3.36
N SER A 44 -2.24 -0.73 -3.36
CA SER A 44 -3.12 -0.43 -2.24
C SER A 44 -2.81 -1.28 -1.00
N ALA A 45 -2.53 -2.57 -1.18
CA ALA A 45 -2.11 -3.48 -0.12
C ALA A 45 -0.78 -3.03 0.50
N CYS A 46 0.15 -2.56 -0.34
CA CYS A 46 1.43 -2.05 0.11
C CYS A 46 1.35 -0.77 0.92
N VAL A 47 0.52 0.18 0.51
CA VAL A 47 0.28 1.40 1.30
C VAL A 47 -0.30 1.04 2.67
N GLN A 48 -1.26 0.12 2.71
CA GLN A 48 -1.84 -0.35 3.97
C GLN A 48 -0.80 -1.07 4.85
N ALA A 49 0.03 -1.93 4.25
CA ALA A 49 1.07 -2.67 4.94
C ALA A 49 2.09 -1.74 5.59
N ILE A 50 2.58 -0.75 4.84
CA ILE A 50 3.54 0.25 5.33
C ILE A 50 2.93 1.04 6.50
N ASN A 51 1.69 1.50 6.36
CA ASN A 51 1.01 2.26 7.42
C ASN A 51 0.86 1.46 8.71
N ILE A 52 0.46 0.19 8.62
CA ILE A 52 0.28 -0.65 9.80
C ILE A 52 1.63 -1.06 10.41
N ALA A 53 2.64 -1.34 9.59
CA ALA A 53 3.96 -1.76 10.05
C ALA A 53 4.73 -0.68 10.81
N ASN A 54 4.38 0.60 10.61
CA ASN A 54 4.94 1.75 11.34
C ASN A 54 4.36 1.92 12.75
N PHE A 55 3.69 0.89 13.30
CA PHE A 55 3.19 0.89 14.66
C PHE A 55 4.33 1.08 15.69
N MET A 56 4.20 2.11 16.52
CA MET A 56 5.10 2.44 17.62
C MET A 56 4.24 2.74 18.87
N PRO A 57 4.12 1.81 19.82
CA PRO A 57 3.27 1.99 20.99
C PRO A 57 3.90 2.94 22.02
N ASN A 58 3.05 3.56 22.84
CA ASN A 58 3.49 4.36 23.97
C ASN A 58 3.81 3.48 25.19
N PHE A 59 5.06 3.07 25.35
CA PHE A 59 5.47 2.23 26.49
C PHE A 59 5.44 2.93 27.86
N ALA A 60 5.23 4.26 27.91
CA ALA A 60 4.97 4.96 29.17
C ALA A 60 3.56 4.66 29.74
N ASP A 61 2.66 4.13 28.90
CA ASP A 61 1.36 3.60 29.30
C ASP A 61 1.22 2.14 28.84
N PRO A 62 1.62 1.16 29.68
CA PRO A 62 1.61 -0.25 29.29
C PRO A 62 0.21 -0.81 28.99
N GLN A 63 -0.84 -0.26 29.61
CA GLN A 63 -2.20 -0.71 29.35
C GLN A 63 -2.68 -0.23 27.99
N GLN A 64 -2.42 1.04 27.66
CA GLN A 64 -2.72 1.58 26.34
C GLN A 64 -1.90 0.85 25.25
N ALA A 65 -0.60 0.63 25.47
CA ALA A 65 0.27 -0.08 24.54
C ALA A 65 -0.26 -1.49 24.19
N GLN A 66 -0.72 -2.24 25.20
CA GLN A 66 -1.31 -3.56 25.01
C GLN A 66 -2.62 -3.48 24.21
N ALA A 67 -3.51 -2.55 24.55
CA ALA A 67 -4.79 -2.37 23.87
C ALA A 67 -4.60 -1.99 22.39
N ASP A 68 -3.70 -1.03 22.12
CA ASP A 68 -3.38 -0.59 20.76
C ASP A 68 -2.75 -1.73 19.94
N ALA A 69 -1.86 -2.52 20.57
CA ALA A 69 -1.26 -3.69 19.94
C ALA A 69 -2.30 -4.78 19.61
N GLN A 70 -3.25 -5.08 20.50
CA GLN A 70 -4.33 -6.04 20.24
C GLN A 70 -5.15 -5.64 19.01
N ALA A 71 -5.46 -4.34 18.86
CA ALA A 71 -6.14 -3.85 17.67
C ALA A 71 -5.28 -4.07 16.42
N LYS A 72 -3.97 -3.74 16.46
CA LYS A 72 -3.08 -3.91 15.30
C LYS A 72 -2.88 -5.36 14.89
N VAL A 73 -2.84 -6.32 15.82
CA VAL A 73 -2.73 -7.76 15.51
C VAL A 73 -3.87 -8.21 14.58
N GLN A 74 -5.10 -7.74 14.85
CA GLN A 74 -6.26 -8.08 14.02
C GLN A 74 -6.18 -7.43 12.63
N GLU A 75 -5.70 -6.19 12.55
CA GLU A 75 -5.53 -5.52 11.26
C GLU A 75 -4.44 -6.15 10.40
N LEU A 76 -3.34 -6.57 11.02
CA LEU A 76 -2.26 -7.31 10.36
C LEU A 76 -2.74 -8.65 9.83
N GLN A 77 -3.51 -9.40 10.64
CA GLN A 77 -4.10 -10.68 10.20
C GLN A 77 -4.92 -10.50 8.94
N ARG A 78 -5.86 -9.55 8.98
CA ARG A 78 -6.76 -9.29 7.87
C ARG A 78 -6.01 -8.88 6.61
N LEU A 79 -4.99 -8.03 6.72
CA LEU A 79 -4.20 -7.62 5.57
C LEU A 79 -3.38 -8.79 5.00
N ALA A 80 -2.82 -9.63 5.87
CA ALA A 80 -2.09 -10.85 5.47
C ALA A 80 -3.01 -11.86 4.76
N ASP A 81 -4.29 -11.91 5.12
CA ASP A 81 -5.29 -12.78 4.47
C ASP A 81 -5.78 -12.21 3.13
N GLN A 82 -5.71 -10.89 2.94
CA GLN A 82 -6.15 -10.20 1.72
C GLN A 82 -5.06 -10.10 0.64
N THR A 83 -3.78 -10.12 1.02
CA THR A 83 -2.69 -10.03 0.03
C THR A 83 -2.47 -11.34 -0.71
N ALA A 84 -2.35 -11.26 -2.04
CA ALA A 84 -1.99 -12.41 -2.87
C ALA A 84 -0.46 -12.68 -2.86
N ASP A 85 0.35 -11.64 -2.62
CA ASP A 85 1.81 -11.77 -2.56
C ASP A 85 2.23 -12.51 -1.28
N GLN A 86 2.86 -13.68 -1.46
CA GLN A 86 3.28 -14.54 -0.36
C GLN A 86 4.43 -13.97 0.48
N THR A 87 5.30 -13.16 -0.13
CA THR A 87 6.39 -12.49 0.58
C THR A 87 5.83 -11.38 1.46
N LEU A 88 4.90 -10.57 0.92
CA LEU A 88 4.22 -9.55 1.69
C LEU A 88 3.40 -10.17 2.82
N LYS A 89 2.71 -11.28 2.55
CA LYS A 89 2.00 -12.05 3.57
C LYS A 89 2.92 -12.45 4.72
N GLN A 90 4.08 -13.04 4.43
CA GLN A 90 5.02 -13.46 5.47
C GLN A 90 5.54 -12.26 6.27
N ASN A 91 5.92 -11.17 5.61
CA ASN A 91 6.39 -9.97 6.29
C ASN A 91 5.32 -9.38 7.23
N LEU A 92 4.04 -9.39 6.82
CA LEU A 92 2.92 -8.94 7.66
C LEU A 92 2.73 -9.84 8.89
N LEU A 93 2.86 -11.16 8.73
CA LEU A 93 2.77 -12.11 9.85
C LEU A 93 3.97 -11.96 10.81
N ASP A 94 5.16 -11.63 10.30
CA ASP A 94 6.33 -11.37 11.15
C ASP A 94 6.16 -10.09 11.98
N VAL A 95 5.57 -9.04 11.38
CA VAL A 95 5.14 -7.84 12.11
C VAL A 95 4.07 -8.19 13.14
N GLN A 96 3.06 -8.97 12.77
CA GLN A 96 1.99 -9.40 13.68
C GLN A 96 2.56 -10.09 14.92
N LYS A 97 3.45 -11.07 14.73
CA LYS A 97 4.12 -11.77 15.84
C LYS A 97 4.91 -10.82 16.73
N SER A 98 5.57 -9.81 16.16
CA SER A 98 6.27 -8.76 16.91
C SER A 98 5.30 -7.94 17.77
N VAL A 99 4.15 -7.56 17.21
CA VAL A 99 3.11 -6.77 17.90
C VAL A 99 2.37 -7.61 18.96
N GLU A 100 2.20 -8.91 18.76
CA GLU A 100 1.64 -9.83 19.77
C GLU A 100 2.48 -9.87 21.07
N GLN A 101 3.80 -9.68 20.96
CA GLN A 101 4.66 -9.55 22.14
C GLN A 101 4.30 -8.31 22.96
N VAL A 102 3.96 -7.20 22.30
CA VAL A 102 3.45 -5.99 22.98
C VAL A 102 2.07 -6.27 23.57
N ALA A 103 1.16 -6.88 22.79
CA ALA A 103 -0.21 -7.18 23.20
C ALA A 103 -0.30 -8.10 24.43
N SER A 104 0.68 -9.00 24.59
CA SER A 104 0.80 -9.90 25.73
C SER A 104 1.49 -9.28 26.95
N GLY A 105 2.00 -8.05 26.83
CA GLY A 105 2.79 -7.40 27.88
C GLY A 105 4.21 -7.94 28.04
N SER A 106 4.71 -8.73 27.06
CA SER A 106 6.07 -9.28 27.06
C SER A 106 7.14 -8.22 26.78
N VAL A 107 6.75 -7.12 26.12
CA VAL A 107 7.62 -5.95 25.88
C VAL A 107 7.31 -4.90 26.94
N THR A 108 8.33 -4.55 27.72
CA THR A 108 8.26 -3.55 28.79
C THR A 108 9.02 -2.30 28.39
N LEU A 109 9.05 -1.27 29.25
CA LEU A 109 9.83 -0.06 29.01
C LEU A 109 11.34 -0.35 28.92
N GLU A 110 11.83 -1.38 29.62
CA GLU A 110 13.23 -1.78 29.59
C GLU A 110 13.62 -2.49 28.29
N SER A 111 12.71 -3.28 27.70
CA SER A 111 12.94 -4.01 26.45
C SER A 111 12.41 -3.30 25.20
N SER A 112 11.71 -2.16 25.36
CA SER A 112 11.07 -1.46 24.25
C SER A 112 12.04 -0.95 23.19
N ALA A 113 13.26 -0.58 23.57
CA ALA A 113 14.27 -0.11 22.62
C ALA A 113 14.72 -1.22 21.67
N GLU A 114 14.99 -2.41 22.21
CA GLU A 114 15.35 -3.59 21.42
C GLU A 114 14.19 -4.01 20.49
N TRP A 115 12.97 -4.04 21.04
CA TRP A 115 11.78 -4.32 20.25
C TRP A 115 11.59 -3.30 19.11
N ALA A 116 11.77 -2.01 19.38
CA ALA A 116 11.62 -0.96 18.37
C ALA A 116 12.65 -1.09 17.24
N SER A 117 13.90 -1.43 17.56
CA SER A 117 14.92 -1.74 16.52
C SER A 117 14.50 -2.93 15.65
N ALA A 118 14.06 -4.03 16.27
CA ALA A 118 13.58 -5.21 15.54
C ALA A 118 12.30 -4.93 14.73
N GLN A 119 11.46 -3.99 15.18
CA GLN A 119 10.25 -3.56 14.50
C GLN A 119 10.59 -2.73 13.24
N LEU A 120 11.59 -1.84 13.33
CA LEU A 120 12.07 -1.06 12.19
C LEU A 120 12.66 -1.93 11.08
N GLU A 121 13.34 -3.02 11.43
CA GLU A 121 13.84 -3.99 10.45
C GLU A 121 12.69 -4.63 9.64
N LYS A 122 11.61 -5.03 10.33
CA LYS A 122 10.41 -5.60 9.68
C LYS A 122 9.69 -4.59 8.81
N TYR A 123 9.58 -3.33 9.27
CA TYR A 123 9.09 -2.23 8.46
C TYR A 123 9.93 -2.05 7.17
N GLY A 124 11.26 -2.15 7.28
CA GLY A 124 12.17 -2.13 6.14
C GLY A 124 11.94 -3.27 5.15
N GLN A 125 11.65 -4.48 5.64
CA GLN A 125 11.31 -5.63 4.81
C GLN A 125 10.01 -5.41 4.03
N ILE A 126 8.96 -4.89 4.68
CA ILE A 126 7.69 -4.53 4.00
C ILE A 126 7.94 -3.47 2.93
N THR A 127 8.65 -2.40 3.26
CA THR A 127 8.95 -1.33 2.30
C THR A 127 9.73 -1.87 1.09
N THR A 128 10.70 -2.75 1.34
CA THR A 128 11.50 -3.39 0.27
C THR A 128 10.63 -4.27 -0.63
N THR A 129 9.81 -5.15 -0.06
CA THR A 129 8.87 -5.99 -0.82
C THR A 129 7.94 -5.13 -1.66
N CYS A 130 7.39 -4.09 -1.05
CA CYS A 130 6.47 -3.18 -1.73
C CYS A 130 7.12 -2.41 -2.88
N SER A 131 8.34 -1.90 -2.73
CA SER A 131 9.05 -1.25 -3.83
C SER A 131 9.28 -2.16 -5.04
N LYS A 132 9.48 -3.47 -4.81
CA LYS A 132 9.67 -4.45 -5.88
C LYS A 132 8.36 -4.78 -6.59
N ALA A 133 7.25 -4.80 -5.87
CA ALA A 133 5.92 -5.08 -6.42
C ALA A 133 5.42 -3.95 -7.36
N VAL A 134 5.78 -2.68 -7.10
CA VAL A 134 5.34 -1.54 -7.96
C VAL A 134 6.31 -1.19 -9.08
N GLY A 135 7.58 -1.61 -8.98
CA GLY A 135 8.65 -1.30 -9.94
C GLY A 135 8.94 -2.40 -10.98
N GLY A 136 8.18 -3.50 -10.95
CA GLY A 136 8.34 -4.68 -11.81
C GLY A 136 7.42 -4.72 -13.03
#